data_AF-A0A425WCA5-F1
#
_entry.id   AF-A0A425WCA5-F1
#
_cell.length_a   1.000
_cell.length_b   1.000
_cell.length_c   1.000
_cell.angle_alpha   90.00
_cell.angle_beta   90.00
_cell.angle_gamma   90.00
#
_symmetry.space_group_name_H-M   'P 1'
#
loop_
_entity.id
_entity.type
_entity.pdbx_description
1 polymer ?
#
loop_
_entity_poly.entity_id
_entity_poly.type
_entity_poly.pdbx_seq_one_letter_code
_entity_poly.pdbx_strand_id
1 'polypeptide(L)'
;MGFKVKDIVRLTVCKDFKLVAGKNGLSHNIKHVNLMDSEYDSETPAGEEADNLFDKDAIVITSFLFSRKAKEKILPVIKQLYLDGVSALAIQMVCFEHLPDDVMEFADTHKIPIFLFPKRDIYLENVVVGIASAIEKSDDMHYLEERLSFFLEPHLGQMNRDAVADELFPDRRKPYRCFYFLLKQPTGEYAFYHRVEIINEHSPENVRIIPYRYGVIAAVFGEPSITVEKLETSLGISTTEAVLGVSRESSMRECLSHKIRECIYAARYGARLKKNVTLFENLGIQQIMLPNRDNFWLKSYCSSIFDSLKNYDTNDESELLNTVINYVRNDLSIAKTAECMGLHQNSVRYRISKACEVLGLENRPVEFQGAIIIAVYFNQAGEIS
;
A
#
# COMPACT_ATOMS: atom_id res chain seq x y z
N MET A 1 11.13 1.69 -1.35
CA MET A 1 10.76 0.96 -2.59
C MET A 1 10.47 2.04 -3.64
N GLY A 2 10.70 1.81 -4.94
CA GLY A 2 10.79 2.93 -5.90
C GLY A 2 10.45 2.54 -7.34
N PHE A 3 10.59 3.51 -8.24
CA PHE A 3 10.35 3.39 -9.68
C PHE A 3 11.13 2.20 -10.27
N LYS A 4 10.46 1.33 -11.05
CA LYS A 4 11.08 0.11 -11.62
C LYS A 4 11.18 0.18 -13.13
N VAL A 5 12.04 -0.69 -13.69
CA VAL A 5 12.19 -0.80 -15.14
C VAL A 5 10.86 -1.08 -15.85
N LYS A 6 10.00 -1.92 -15.29
CA LYS A 6 8.66 -2.20 -15.83
C LYS A 6 7.72 -0.99 -15.85
N ASP A 7 8.02 0.08 -15.11
CA ASP A 7 7.16 1.26 -15.02
C ASP A 7 7.45 2.26 -16.15
N ILE A 8 8.62 2.18 -16.79
CA ILE A 8 9.01 3.03 -17.94
C ILE A 8 7.97 2.99 -19.05
N VAL A 9 7.49 1.80 -19.42
CA VAL A 9 6.52 1.64 -20.53
C VAL A 9 5.15 2.27 -20.25
N ARG A 10 4.91 2.73 -19.02
CA ARG A 10 3.69 3.46 -18.63
C ARG A 10 3.83 4.97 -18.88
N LEU A 11 5.05 5.47 -19.07
CA LEU A 11 5.30 6.88 -19.32
C LEU A 11 4.93 7.23 -20.75
N THR A 12 4.20 8.33 -20.93
CA THR A 12 3.82 8.84 -22.26
C THR A 12 5.05 9.09 -23.15
N VAL A 13 6.15 9.59 -22.56
CA VAL A 13 7.43 9.82 -23.26
C VAL A 13 8.13 8.54 -23.72
N CYS A 14 7.79 7.39 -23.13
CA CYS A 14 8.38 6.08 -23.43
C CYS A 14 7.40 5.11 -24.08
N LYS A 15 6.25 5.58 -24.58
CA LYS A 15 5.19 4.74 -25.18
C LYS A 15 5.68 3.87 -26.34
N ASP A 16 6.71 4.34 -27.06
CA ASP A 16 7.28 3.67 -28.24
C ASP A 16 8.49 2.79 -27.89
N PHE A 17 8.79 2.61 -26.60
CA PHE A 17 9.87 1.73 -26.14
C PHE A 17 9.46 0.28 -26.29
N LYS A 18 10.29 -0.49 -26.98
CA LYS A 18 10.11 -1.93 -27.18
C LYS A 18 11.19 -2.68 -26.44
N LEU A 19 10.81 -3.49 -25.46
CA LEU A 19 11.73 -4.41 -24.79
C LEU A 19 12.19 -5.47 -25.81
N VAL A 20 13.51 -5.58 -26.01
CA VAL A 20 14.10 -6.57 -26.93
C VAL A 20 14.83 -7.69 -26.21
N ALA A 21 15.48 -7.42 -25.07
CA ALA A 21 16.19 -8.43 -24.27
C ALA A 21 16.08 -8.14 -22.77
N GLY A 22 16.49 -9.10 -21.94
CA GLY A 22 16.67 -8.93 -20.50
C GLY A 22 15.39 -8.90 -19.70
N LYS A 23 14.29 -9.52 -20.20
CA LYS A 23 12.95 -9.44 -19.61
C LYS A 23 12.88 -9.76 -18.11
N ASN A 24 13.75 -10.64 -17.63
CA ASN A 24 13.79 -11.02 -16.21
C ASN A 24 14.37 -9.94 -15.28
N GLY A 25 14.90 -8.84 -15.82
CA GLY A 25 15.36 -7.66 -15.08
C GLY A 25 14.31 -6.57 -14.87
N LEU A 26 13.09 -6.73 -15.37
CA LEU A 26 12.04 -5.70 -15.31
C LEU A 26 11.65 -5.27 -13.89
N SER A 27 12.03 -6.04 -12.87
CA SER A 27 11.81 -5.72 -11.46
C SER A 27 12.92 -4.91 -10.81
N HIS A 28 14.04 -4.64 -11.50
CA HIS A 28 15.11 -3.79 -10.98
C HIS A 28 14.60 -2.37 -10.71
N ASN A 29 15.15 -1.73 -9.68
CA ASN A 29 14.83 -0.35 -9.34
C ASN A 29 15.60 0.60 -10.24
N ILE A 30 15.03 1.76 -10.50
CA ILE A 30 15.69 2.88 -11.18
C ILE A 30 15.66 4.07 -10.24
N LYS A 31 16.82 4.66 -9.97
CA LYS A 31 16.97 5.87 -9.15
C LYS A 31 17.55 7.04 -9.93
N HIS A 32 18.24 6.74 -11.02
CA HIS A 32 18.95 7.73 -11.82
C HIS A 32 18.67 7.53 -13.30
N VAL A 33 18.85 8.59 -14.06
CA VAL A 33 18.79 8.56 -15.52
C VAL A 33 20.08 9.18 -16.03
N ASN A 34 20.86 8.42 -16.79
CA ASN A 34 22.06 8.92 -17.42
C ASN A 34 21.86 8.98 -18.94
N LEU A 35 22.35 10.05 -19.56
CA LEU A 35 22.46 10.16 -21.00
C LEU A 35 23.88 9.76 -21.39
N MET A 36 24.01 8.78 -22.28
CA MET A 36 25.30 8.38 -22.86
C MET A 36 25.35 8.83 -24.31
N ASP A 37 26.26 9.76 -24.61
CA ASP A 37 26.44 10.40 -25.92
C ASP A 37 27.87 10.21 -26.46
N SER A 38 28.89 10.62 -25.71
CA SER A 38 30.29 10.67 -26.20
C SER A 38 31.31 9.95 -25.30
N GLU A 39 30.85 9.38 -24.19
CA GLU A 39 31.68 8.72 -23.16
C GLU A 39 32.53 7.57 -23.72
N TYR A 40 32.04 6.94 -24.79
CA TYR A 40 32.72 5.86 -25.52
C TYR A 40 33.08 6.25 -26.96
N ASP A 41 33.04 7.55 -27.31
CA ASP A 41 33.44 8.08 -28.62
C ASP A 41 34.96 8.29 -28.71
N SER A 42 35.70 7.19 -28.49
CA SER A 42 37.14 7.11 -28.73
C SER A 42 37.43 6.18 -29.92
N GLU A 43 38.62 6.27 -30.52
CA GLU A 43 38.97 5.38 -31.65
C GLU A 43 38.94 3.89 -31.26
N THR A 44 39.02 3.57 -29.96
CA THR A 44 38.96 2.22 -29.38
C THR A 44 38.34 2.23 -27.96
N PRO A 45 37.02 2.30 -27.78
CA PRO A 45 36.42 1.96 -26.49
C PRO A 45 36.62 0.46 -26.27
N ALA A 46 37.39 0.14 -25.23
CA ALA A 46 37.71 -1.25 -24.87
C ALA A 46 36.67 -1.83 -23.90
N GLY A 47 35.79 -1.00 -23.32
CA GLY A 47 35.06 -1.38 -22.10
C GLY A 47 36.01 -1.45 -20.91
N GLU A 48 37.00 -0.57 -20.87
CA GLU A 48 38.03 -0.42 -19.82
C GLU A 48 38.14 1.05 -19.36
N GLU A 49 37.11 1.86 -19.64
CA GLU A 49 36.93 3.20 -19.11
C GLU A 49 36.75 3.14 -17.57
N ALA A 50 36.97 4.25 -16.87
CA ALA A 50 37.00 4.26 -15.40
C ALA A 50 35.73 3.65 -14.77
N ASP A 51 35.90 2.72 -13.82
CA ASP A 51 34.80 2.09 -13.08
C ASP A 51 33.83 3.16 -12.52
N ASN A 52 32.52 2.91 -12.66
CA ASN A 52 31.43 3.79 -12.21
C ASN A 52 31.28 5.10 -13.01
N LEU A 53 31.44 5.04 -14.33
CA LEU A 53 31.13 6.18 -15.20
C LEU A 53 29.63 6.50 -15.21
N PHE A 54 28.80 5.48 -14.99
CA PHE A 54 27.36 5.58 -14.88
C PHE A 54 26.89 5.22 -13.49
N ASP A 55 25.77 5.81 -13.08
CA ASP A 55 25.24 5.59 -11.74
C ASP A 55 24.68 4.17 -11.59
N LYS A 56 24.97 3.54 -10.46
CA LYS A 56 24.28 2.32 -10.06
C LYS A 56 22.78 2.57 -9.94
N ASP A 57 21.96 1.57 -10.29
CA ASP A 57 20.50 1.68 -10.34
C ASP A 57 20.02 2.72 -11.38
N ALA A 58 20.82 3.06 -12.41
CA ALA A 58 20.38 3.97 -13.47
C ALA A 58 19.67 3.25 -14.62
N ILE A 59 18.89 4.03 -15.39
CA ILE A 59 18.65 3.73 -16.81
C ILE A 59 19.55 4.60 -17.67
N VAL A 60 20.28 3.96 -18.59
CA VAL A 60 21.10 4.66 -19.58
C VAL A 60 20.32 4.86 -20.87
N ILE A 61 20.17 6.11 -21.26
CA ILE A 61 19.56 6.53 -22.53
C ILE A 61 20.67 6.83 -23.51
N THR A 62 20.63 6.23 -24.71
CA THR A 62 21.67 6.46 -25.72
C THR A 62 21.15 6.30 -27.13
N SER A 63 21.90 6.79 -28.11
CA SER A 63 21.70 6.51 -29.53
C SER A 63 22.81 5.62 -30.12
N PHE A 64 23.82 5.25 -29.33
CA PHE A 64 24.98 4.47 -29.76
C PHE A 64 25.63 5.01 -31.05
N LEU A 65 25.76 6.34 -31.20
CA LEU A 65 26.28 6.96 -32.43
C LEU A 65 27.69 6.48 -32.79
N PHE A 66 28.55 6.22 -31.80
CA PHE A 66 29.90 5.69 -32.00
C PHE A 66 29.91 4.30 -32.69
N SER A 67 28.83 3.51 -32.55
CA SER A 67 28.76 2.15 -33.10
C SER A 67 28.51 2.08 -34.61
N ARG A 68 28.27 3.22 -35.29
CA ARG A 68 28.01 3.27 -36.75
C ARG A 68 29.07 2.60 -37.60
N LYS A 69 30.32 2.63 -37.15
CA LYS A 69 31.48 2.09 -37.87
C LYS A 69 32.06 0.81 -37.25
N ALA A 70 31.56 0.38 -36.09
CA ALA A 70 32.12 -0.72 -35.31
C ALA A 70 31.05 -1.31 -34.37
N LYS A 71 30.22 -2.22 -34.90
CA LYS A 71 29.11 -2.85 -34.15
C LYS A 71 29.60 -3.82 -33.07
N GLU A 72 30.78 -4.40 -33.29
CA GLU A 72 31.50 -5.26 -32.36
C GLU A 72 31.82 -4.59 -31.01
N LYS A 73 31.77 -3.25 -30.95
CA LYS A 73 32.00 -2.47 -29.72
C LYS A 73 30.77 -2.34 -28.82
N ILE A 74 29.58 -2.75 -29.27
CA ILE A 74 28.35 -2.63 -28.47
C ILE A 74 28.39 -3.56 -27.25
N LEU A 75 28.82 -4.82 -27.42
CA LEU A 75 28.85 -5.80 -26.33
C LEU A 75 29.84 -5.42 -25.20
N PRO A 76 31.08 -4.99 -25.47
CA PRO A 76 31.99 -4.49 -24.43
C PRO A 76 31.38 -3.35 -23.60
N VAL A 77 30.74 -2.38 -24.25
CA VAL A 77 30.11 -1.25 -23.55
C VAL A 77 28.95 -1.71 -22.68
N ILE A 78 28.09 -2.62 -23.17
CA ILE A 78 26.99 -3.15 -22.36
C ILE A 78 27.51 -3.98 -21.18
N LYS A 79 28.63 -4.70 -21.34
CA LYS A 79 29.30 -5.37 -20.22
C LYS A 79 29.79 -4.38 -19.18
N GLN A 80 30.40 -3.27 -19.59
CA GLN A 80 30.84 -2.23 -18.66
C GLN A 80 29.66 -1.59 -17.93
N LEU A 81 28.58 -1.24 -18.63
CA LEU A 81 27.36 -0.71 -18.02
C LEU A 81 26.75 -1.69 -17.02
N TYR A 82 26.81 -3.00 -17.30
CA TYR A 82 26.40 -4.02 -16.34
C TYR A 82 27.30 -4.03 -15.09
N LEU A 83 28.62 -3.86 -15.25
CA LEU A 83 29.56 -3.77 -14.13
C LEU A 83 29.34 -2.52 -13.28
N ASP A 84 29.02 -1.38 -13.90
CA ASP A 84 28.64 -0.13 -13.23
C ASP A 84 27.30 -0.27 -12.44
N GLY A 85 26.56 -1.36 -12.66
CA GLY A 85 25.32 -1.66 -11.95
C GLY A 85 24.10 -0.96 -12.54
N VAL A 86 24.12 -0.66 -13.85
CA VAL A 86 22.99 -0.10 -14.58
C VAL A 86 21.81 -1.08 -14.59
N SER A 87 20.62 -0.56 -14.30
CA SER A 87 19.39 -1.35 -14.20
C SER A 87 18.75 -1.63 -15.54
N ALA A 88 18.92 -0.76 -16.54
CA ALA A 88 18.35 -0.90 -17.89
C ALA A 88 19.04 0.00 -18.91
N LEU A 89 18.89 -0.35 -20.19
CA LEU A 89 19.28 0.52 -21.31
C LEU A 89 18.07 0.83 -22.18
N ALA A 90 17.98 2.08 -22.64
CA ALA A 90 17.09 2.45 -23.75
C ALA A 90 17.90 3.07 -24.88
N ILE A 91 17.76 2.48 -26.06
CA ILE A 91 18.57 2.76 -27.22
C ILE A 91 17.68 3.31 -28.32
N GLN A 92 17.99 4.53 -28.76
CA GLN A 92 17.36 5.12 -29.92
C GLN A 92 17.90 4.45 -31.19
N MET A 93 16.98 3.95 -32.02
CA MET A 93 17.28 3.28 -33.28
C MET A 93 17.75 4.30 -34.33
N VAL A 94 19.02 4.68 -34.26
CA VAL A 94 19.68 5.56 -35.24
C VAL A 94 20.66 4.78 -36.12
N CYS A 95 21.30 3.76 -35.57
CA CYS A 95 22.44 3.06 -36.19
C CYS A 95 22.13 1.60 -36.56
N PHE A 96 21.00 1.06 -36.09
CA PHE A 96 20.61 -0.33 -36.29
C PHE A 96 19.11 -0.54 -36.07
N GLU A 97 18.54 -1.51 -36.79
CA GLU A 97 17.15 -1.95 -36.62
C GLU A 97 17.02 -3.12 -35.63
N HIS A 98 18.11 -3.89 -35.47
CA HIS A 98 18.22 -5.04 -34.56
C HIS A 98 19.59 -5.02 -33.87
N LEU A 99 19.62 -5.44 -32.60
CA LEU A 99 20.87 -5.65 -31.87
C LEU A 99 21.53 -6.97 -32.26
N PRO A 100 22.87 -7.07 -32.21
CA PRO A 100 23.58 -8.33 -32.38
C PRO A 100 23.11 -9.43 -31.40
N ASP A 101 23.13 -10.69 -31.83
CA ASP A 101 22.61 -11.83 -31.04
C ASP A 101 23.40 -12.04 -29.73
N ASP A 102 24.72 -11.80 -29.75
CA ASP A 102 25.59 -11.90 -28.58
C ASP A 102 25.27 -10.86 -27.50
N VAL A 103 24.86 -9.65 -27.90
CA VAL A 103 24.33 -8.61 -27.01
C VAL A 103 23.03 -9.06 -26.37
N MET A 104 22.13 -9.63 -27.17
CA MET A 104 20.82 -10.09 -26.70
C MET A 104 20.97 -11.25 -25.70
N GLU A 105 21.81 -12.24 -26.03
CA GLU A 105 22.12 -13.37 -25.16
C GLU A 105 22.77 -12.92 -23.83
N PHE A 106 23.72 -11.99 -23.91
CA PHE A 106 24.33 -11.40 -22.71
C PHE A 106 23.27 -10.74 -21.84
N ALA A 107 22.39 -9.94 -22.45
CA ALA A 107 21.37 -9.19 -21.74
C ALA A 107 20.32 -10.09 -21.06
N ASP A 108 19.90 -11.16 -21.72
CA ASP A 108 19.00 -12.16 -21.15
C ASP A 108 19.66 -12.94 -20.00
N THR A 109 20.91 -13.35 -20.17
CA THR A 109 21.67 -14.09 -19.16
C THR A 109 21.88 -13.27 -17.88
N HIS A 110 22.24 -12.00 -18.04
CA HIS A 110 22.54 -11.09 -16.92
C HIS A 110 21.32 -10.30 -16.45
N LYS A 111 20.16 -10.52 -17.05
CA LYS A 111 18.88 -9.88 -16.71
C LYS A 111 18.96 -8.35 -16.78
N ILE A 112 19.61 -7.79 -17.80
CA ILE A 112 19.65 -6.34 -18.03
C ILE A 112 18.67 -5.98 -19.15
N PRO A 113 17.51 -5.37 -18.83
CA PRO A 113 16.51 -5.04 -19.83
C PRO A 113 17.05 -4.02 -20.83
N ILE A 114 16.86 -4.31 -22.12
CA ILE A 114 17.22 -3.40 -23.22
C ILE A 114 15.95 -3.03 -23.98
N PHE A 115 15.71 -1.73 -24.10
CA PHE A 115 14.62 -1.16 -24.90
C PHE A 115 15.17 -0.53 -26.17
N LEU A 116 14.47 -0.73 -27.29
CA LEU A 116 14.68 0.01 -28.53
C LEU A 116 13.52 0.97 -28.76
N PHE A 117 13.81 2.17 -29.23
CA PHE A 117 12.76 3.14 -29.60
C PHE A 117 13.15 3.94 -30.85
N PRO A 118 12.17 4.35 -31.68
CA PRO A 118 12.46 5.04 -32.93
C PRO A 118 12.96 6.47 -32.72
N LYS A 119 13.72 7.00 -33.70
CA LYS A 119 14.16 8.41 -33.72
C LYS A 119 13.02 9.42 -33.98
N ARG A 120 11.83 8.96 -34.38
CA ARG A 120 10.75 9.86 -34.83
C ARG A 120 10.22 10.67 -33.65
N ASP A 121 10.39 11.99 -33.72
CA ASP A 121 9.80 12.98 -32.80
C ASP A 121 10.14 12.84 -31.30
N ILE A 122 11.22 12.11 -30.98
CA ILE A 122 11.68 11.88 -29.59
C ILE A 122 13.11 12.40 -29.45
N TYR A 123 13.26 13.46 -28.67
CA TYR A 123 14.54 13.98 -28.20
C TYR A 123 14.98 13.20 -26.96
N LEU A 124 16.25 12.79 -26.89
CA LEU A 124 16.77 12.00 -25.76
C LEU A 124 16.64 12.77 -24.45
N GLU A 125 16.81 14.10 -24.51
CA GLU A 125 16.69 15.03 -23.41
C GLU A 125 15.27 15.00 -22.82
N ASN A 126 14.24 14.95 -23.66
CA ASN A 126 12.84 14.86 -23.20
C ASN A 126 12.54 13.53 -22.52
N VAL A 127 13.14 12.44 -23.01
CA VAL A 127 13.06 11.12 -22.37
C VAL A 127 13.73 11.17 -21.00
N VAL A 128 14.94 11.74 -20.93
CA VAL A 128 15.71 11.87 -19.68
C VAL A 128 14.91 12.67 -18.66
N VAL A 129 14.42 13.86 -19.03
CA VAL A 129 13.60 14.71 -18.16
C VAL A 129 12.31 14.01 -17.74
N GLY A 130 11.62 13.35 -18.66
CA GLY A 130 10.36 12.66 -18.36
C GLY A 130 10.53 11.49 -17.39
N ILE A 131 11.60 10.69 -17.54
CA ILE A 131 11.89 9.59 -16.61
C ILE A 131 12.37 10.16 -15.26
N ALA A 132 13.28 11.15 -15.27
CA ALA A 132 13.77 11.76 -14.04
C ALA A 132 12.64 12.37 -13.21
N SER A 133 11.72 13.09 -13.85
CA SER A 133 10.54 13.64 -13.19
C SER A 133 9.64 12.54 -12.61
N ALA A 134 9.45 11.42 -13.31
CA ALA A 134 8.66 10.29 -12.80
C ALA A 134 9.30 9.62 -11.57
N ILE A 135 10.63 9.55 -11.52
CA ILE A 135 11.37 9.05 -10.34
C ILE A 135 11.16 10.00 -9.16
N GLU A 136 11.43 11.29 -9.34
CA GLU A 136 11.29 12.32 -8.30
C GLU A 136 9.87 12.34 -7.70
N LYS A 137 8.84 12.36 -8.56
CA LYS A 137 7.44 12.33 -8.13
C LYS A 137 7.07 11.08 -7.35
N SER A 138 7.61 9.92 -7.75
CA SER A 138 7.40 8.67 -7.02
C SER A 138 8.04 8.72 -5.63
N ASP A 139 9.23 9.30 -5.50
CA ASP A 139 9.94 9.44 -4.24
C ASP A 139 9.24 10.45 -3.31
N ASP A 140 8.72 11.55 -3.84
CA ASP A 140 7.91 12.53 -3.09
C ASP A 140 6.65 11.89 -2.49
N MET A 141 5.93 11.07 -3.26
CA MET A 141 4.74 10.37 -2.78
C MET A 141 5.09 9.33 -1.72
N HIS A 142 6.22 8.64 -1.87
CA HIS A 142 6.73 7.72 -0.86
C HIS A 142 7.07 8.45 0.44
N TYR A 143 7.77 9.59 0.34
CA TYR A 143 8.06 10.46 1.48
C TYR A 143 6.78 10.89 2.20
N LEU A 144 5.76 11.37 1.48
CA LEU A 144 4.48 11.75 2.09
C LEU A 144 3.82 10.59 2.84
N GLU A 145 3.85 9.37 2.29
CA GLU A 145 3.32 8.18 2.95
C GLU A 145 4.10 7.81 4.22
N GLU A 146 5.44 7.90 4.19
CA GLU A 146 6.29 7.65 5.36
C GLU A 146 6.06 8.70 6.46
N ARG A 147 5.97 9.99 6.08
CA ARG A 147 5.65 11.08 7.00
C ARG A 147 4.28 10.89 7.63
N LEU A 148 3.27 10.49 6.85
CA LEU A 148 1.95 10.17 7.39
C LEU A 148 2.00 8.93 8.30
N SER A 149 2.78 7.91 7.95
CA SER A 149 2.98 6.73 8.82
C SER A 149 3.56 7.14 10.17
N PHE A 150 4.59 7.99 10.17
CA PHE A 150 5.17 8.57 11.37
C PHE A 150 4.14 9.39 12.17
N PHE A 151 3.35 10.23 11.50
CA PHE A 151 2.26 11.01 12.13
C PHE A 151 1.24 10.13 12.85
N LEU A 152 0.97 8.94 12.30
CA LEU A 152 0.00 7.99 12.82
C LEU A 152 0.57 7.04 13.88
N GLU A 153 1.81 7.21 14.33
CA GLU A 153 2.39 6.43 15.43
C GLU A 153 1.66 6.71 16.77
N PRO A 154 1.22 5.67 17.53
CA PRO A 154 0.48 5.85 18.79
C PRO A 154 1.20 6.72 19.80
N HIS A 155 2.52 6.52 19.95
CA HIS A 155 3.35 7.14 20.98
C HIS A 155 4.08 8.41 20.53
N LEU A 156 3.74 8.96 19.36
CA LEU A 156 4.36 10.21 18.89
C LEU A 156 3.99 11.37 19.83
N GLY A 157 5.00 11.98 20.43
CA GLY A 157 4.85 13.14 21.32
C GLY A 157 4.21 14.34 20.63
N GLN A 158 3.46 15.15 21.41
CA GLN A 158 2.60 16.21 20.88
C GLN A 158 3.35 17.23 20.01
N MET A 159 4.55 17.68 20.42
CA MET A 159 5.35 18.64 19.65
C MET A 159 5.72 18.13 18.26
N ASN A 160 6.20 16.89 18.16
CA ASN A 160 6.51 16.26 16.88
C ASN A 160 5.23 16.03 16.07
N ARG A 161 4.13 15.64 16.72
CA ARG A 161 2.84 15.45 16.07
C ARG A 161 2.32 16.74 15.45
N ASP A 162 2.43 17.86 16.15
CA ASP A 162 2.04 19.17 15.63
C ASP A 162 2.93 19.61 14.46
N ALA A 163 4.26 19.43 14.57
CA ALA A 163 5.18 19.76 13.48
C ALA A 163 4.88 18.97 12.19
N VAL A 164 4.65 17.66 12.29
CA VAL A 164 4.27 16.83 11.14
C VAL A 164 2.88 17.20 10.62
N ALA A 165 1.95 17.56 11.50
CA ALA A 165 0.63 18.02 11.08
C ALA A 165 0.67 19.34 10.31
N ASP A 166 1.51 20.30 10.74
CA ASP A 166 1.71 21.57 10.05
C ASP A 166 2.35 21.38 8.67
N GLU A 167 3.27 20.42 8.54
CA GLU A 167 3.88 20.04 7.25
C GLU A 167 2.86 19.39 6.31
N LEU A 168 2.15 18.36 6.77
CA LEU A 168 1.27 17.55 5.90
C LEU A 168 -0.09 18.19 5.63
N PHE A 169 -0.59 18.98 6.58
CA PHE A 169 -1.96 19.52 6.59
C PHE A 169 -2.00 21.00 7.02
N PRO A 170 -1.58 21.94 6.15
CA PRO A 170 -1.54 23.36 6.48
C PRO A 170 -2.87 23.95 6.97
N ASP A 171 -3.99 23.39 6.49
CA ASP A 171 -5.36 23.83 6.80
C ASP A 171 -5.98 23.18 8.05
N ARG A 172 -5.20 22.41 8.83
CA ARG A 172 -5.69 21.64 10.00
C ARG A 172 -6.42 22.43 11.09
N ARG A 173 -6.34 23.76 11.06
CA ARG A 173 -7.04 24.67 11.99
C ARG A 173 -8.51 24.88 11.64
N LYS A 174 -8.92 24.61 10.40
CA LYS A 174 -10.32 24.58 9.97
C LYS A 174 -10.99 23.29 10.45
N PRO A 175 -12.32 23.23 10.64
CA PRO A 175 -13.02 21.97 10.84
C PRO A 175 -12.73 21.02 9.67
N TYR A 176 -12.59 19.73 9.94
CA TYR A 176 -12.24 18.73 8.95
C TYR A 176 -12.98 17.40 9.11
N ARG A 177 -12.98 16.62 8.03
CA ARG A 177 -13.38 15.21 8.02
C ARG A 177 -12.42 14.42 7.16
N CYS A 178 -12.08 13.21 7.59
CA CYS A 178 -11.13 12.36 6.92
C CYS A 178 -11.82 11.16 6.27
N PHE A 179 -11.32 10.80 5.11
CA PHE A 179 -11.79 9.72 4.27
C PHE A 179 -10.60 8.83 3.91
N TYR A 180 -10.81 7.52 3.87
CA TYR A 180 -9.81 6.58 3.41
C TYR A 180 -10.39 5.69 2.32
N PHE A 181 -9.86 5.84 1.11
CA PHE A 181 -10.21 5.03 -0.04
C PHE A 181 -9.23 3.86 -0.14
N LEU A 182 -9.57 2.73 0.47
CA LEU A 182 -8.78 1.51 0.39
C LEU A 182 -9.04 0.80 -0.94
N LEU A 183 -8.06 0.77 -1.84
CA LEU A 183 -8.25 0.20 -3.18
C LEU A 183 -8.47 -1.32 -3.10
N LYS A 184 -9.45 -1.84 -3.86
CA LYS A 184 -9.79 -3.29 -3.87
C LYS A 184 -8.82 -4.12 -4.70
N GLN A 185 -8.15 -3.51 -5.67
CA GLN A 185 -7.19 -4.20 -6.53
C GLN A 185 -5.77 -3.66 -6.31
N PRO A 186 -4.76 -4.55 -6.20
CA PRO A 186 -3.38 -4.13 -6.11
C PRO A 186 -2.95 -3.54 -7.45
N THR A 187 -2.60 -2.25 -7.45
CA THR A 187 -1.87 -1.61 -8.53
C THR A 187 -0.37 -1.72 -8.27
N GLY A 188 0.44 -1.64 -9.32
CA GLY A 188 1.88 -1.44 -9.14
C GLY A 188 2.13 -0.13 -8.39
N GLU A 189 3.15 -0.08 -7.55
CA GLU A 189 3.48 1.04 -6.66
C GLU A 189 3.61 2.39 -7.39
N TYR A 190 4.38 2.45 -8.49
CA TYR A 190 4.43 3.65 -9.32
C TYR A 190 3.05 4.06 -9.87
N ALA A 191 2.29 3.09 -10.38
CA ALA A 191 0.97 3.36 -10.93
C ALA A 191 0.00 3.91 -9.88
N PHE A 192 0.15 3.45 -8.64
CA PHE A 192 -0.57 3.97 -7.50
C PHE A 192 -0.15 5.41 -7.21
N TYR A 193 1.13 5.69 -7.02
CA TYR A 193 1.62 7.05 -6.73
C TYR A 193 1.31 8.06 -7.84
N HIS A 194 1.51 7.68 -9.11
CA HIS A 194 1.13 8.50 -10.25
C HIS A 194 -0.37 8.77 -10.31
N ARG A 195 -1.22 7.79 -9.95
CA ARG A 195 -2.67 8.01 -9.82
C ARG A 195 -2.96 9.03 -8.71
N VAL A 196 -2.33 8.89 -7.55
CA VAL A 196 -2.53 9.82 -6.42
C VAL A 196 -2.11 11.24 -6.80
N GLU A 197 -1.00 11.39 -7.53
CA GLU A 197 -0.52 12.66 -8.04
C GLU A 197 -1.55 13.34 -8.95
N ILE A 198 -2.07 12.63 -9.96
CA ILE A 198 -3.11 13.17 -10.86
C ILE A 198 -4.32 13.63 -10.05
N ILE A 199 -4.73 12.84 -9.06
CA ILE A 199 -5.86 13.22 -8.21
C ILE A 199 -5.52 14.51 -7.44
N ASN A 200 -4.31 14.62 -6.88
CA ASN A 200 -3.86 15.80 -6.14
C ASN A 200 -3.86 17.07 -7.00
N GLU A 201 -3.40 16.99 -8.26
CA GLU A 201 -3.41 18.11 -9.23
C GLU A 201 -4.82 18.64 -9.55
N HIS A 202 -5.83 17.78 -9.51
CA HIS A 202 -7.21 18.12 -9.85
C HIS A 202 -8.12 18.30 -8.62
N SER A 203 -7.57 18.15 -7.41
CA SER A 203 -8.36 18.21 -6.19
C SER A 203 -8.67 19.64 -5.77
N PRO A 204 -9.84 19.87 -5.14
CA PRO A 204 -10.16 21.18 -4.57
C PRO A 204 -9.11 21.62 -3.54
N GLU A 205 -8.83 22.93 -3.44
CA GLU A 205 -7.83 23.48 -2.52
C GLU A 205 -8.06 23.09 -1.05
N ASN A 206 -9.31 22.85 -0.67
CA ASN A 206 -9.68 22.46 0.69
C ASN A 206 -9.56 20.94 0.95
N VAL A 207 -9.07 20.15 -0.01
CA VAL A 207 -8.88 18.70 0.11
C VAL A 207 -7.39 18.39 0.05
N ARG A 208 -6.86 17.83 1.14
CA ARG A 208 -5.48 17.31 1.16
C ARG A 208 -5.47 15.82 0.91
N ILE A 209 -4.67 15.40 -0.05
CA ILE A 209 -4.55 14.00 -0.48
C ILE A 209 -3.16 13.47 -0.16
N ILE A 210 -3.12 12.30 0.47
CA ILE A 210 -1.88 11.62 0.84
C ILE A 210 -2.02 10.11 0.58
N PRO A 211 -1.05 9.48 -0.08
CA PRO A 211 -1.02 8.02 -0.22
C PRO A 211 -0.80 7.33 1.13
N TYR A 212 -1.48 6.21 1.36
CA TYR A 212 -1.30 5.40 2.57
C TYR A 212 -1.71 3.94 2.38
N ARG A 213 -0.73 3.02 2.46
CA ARG A 213 -0.86 1.56 2.44
C ARG A 213 -1.81 1.06 1.35
N TYR A 214 -1.52 1.40 0.09
CA TYR A 214 -2.33 1.08 -1.10
C TYR A 214 -3.75 1.68 -1.10
N GLY A 215 -3.98 2.73 -0.33
CA GLY A 215 -5.20 3.52 -0.34
C GLY A 215 -4.90 5.01 -0.27
N VAL A 216 -5.93 5.83 -0.44
CA VAL A 216 -5.80 7.29 -0.48
C VAL A 216 -6.47 7.90 0.73
N ILE A 217 -5.73 8.67 1.52
CA ILE A 217 -6.30 9.53 2.56
C ILE A 217 -6.69 10.85 1.91
N ALA A 218 -7.96 11.23 2.09
CA ALA A 218 -8.44 12.56 1.76
C ALA A 218 -8.91 13.25 3.06
N ALA A 219 -8.27 14.36 3.41
CA ALA A 219 -8.68 15.21 4.51
C ALA A 219 -9.34 16.47 3.94
N VAL A 220 -10.64 16.63 4.19
CA VAL A 220 -11.42 17.78 3.70
C VAL A 220 -11.52 18.81 4.82
N PHE A 221 -11.08 20.03 4.55
CA PHE A 221 -11.04 21.16 5.49
C PHE A 221 -12.13 22.19 5.15
N GLY A 222 -12.67 22.85 6.16
CA GLY A 222 -13.71 23.89 6.02
C GLY A 222 -15.11 23.37 5.67
N GLU A 223 -15.25 22.17 5.10
CA GLU A 223 -16.52 21.53 4.73
C GLU A 223 -16.61 20.10 5.29
N PRO A 224 -16.69 19.92 6.62
CA PRO A 224 -16.71 18.59 7.24
C PRO A 224 -17.97 17.77 6.90
N SER A 225 -19.03 18.42 6.43
CA SER A 225 -20.30 17.80 6.03
C SER A 225 -20.35 17.38 4.54
N ILE A 226 -19.21 17.40 3.83
CA ILE A 226 -19.14 16.93 2.45
C ILE A 226 -19.69 15.50 2.31
N THR A 227 -20.51 15.27 1.29
CA THR A 227 -21.08 13.95 1.04
C THR A 227 -20.09 13.07 0.30
N VAL A 228 -20.27 11.75 0.42
CA VAL A 228 -19.42 10.77 -0.27
C VAL A 228 -19.47 10.97 -1.78
N GLU A 229 -20.64 11.20 -2.35
CA GLU A 229 -20.86 11.32 -3.80
C GLU A 229 -20.12 12.54 -4.38
N LYS A 230 -20.14 13.66 -3.65
CA LYS A 230 -19.37 14.86 -4.01
C LYS A 230 -17.88 14.55 -4.02
N LEU A 231 -17.38 13.87 -2.99
CA LEU A 231 -15.97 13.53 -2.88
C LEU A 231 -15.53 12.53 -3.96
N GLU A 232 -16.34 11.50 -4.25
CA GLU A 232 -16.07 10.57 -5.35
C GLU A 232 -15.94 11.31 -6.69
N THR A 233 -16.84 12.28 -6.94
CA THR A 233 -16.83 13.09 -8.16
C THR A 233 -15.58 13.97 -8.24
N SER A 234 -15.20 14.62 -7.13
CA SER A 234 -14.02 15.47 -7.07
C SER A 234 -12.71 14.69 -7.20
N LEU A 235 -12.65 13.47 -6.66
CA LEU A 235 -11.42 12.68 -6.64
C LEU A 235 -11.29 11.69 -7.80
N GLY A 236 -12.38 11.41 -8.53
CA GLY A 236 -12.38 10.38 -9.57
C GLY A 236 -12.10 8.96 -9.02
N ILE A 237 -12.41 8.72 -7.74
CA ILE A 237 -12.33 7.38 -7.12
C ILE A 237 -13.74 6.93 -6.78
N SER A 238 -14.21 5.86 -7.43
CA SER A 238 -15.49 5.25 -7.11
C SER A 238 -15.36 4.21 -6.00
N THR A 239 -16.39 4.12 -5.15
CA THR A 239 -16.62 3.06 -4.15
C THR A 239 -16.86 1.66 -4.77
N THR A 240 -16.94 1.56 -6.09
CA THR A 240 -16.83 0.28 -6.81
C THR A 240 -15.38 -0.23 -6.85
N GLU A 241 -14.40 0.68 -6.98
CA GLU A 241 -12.97 0.38 -7.06
C GLU A 241 -12.29 0.35 -5.68
N ALA A 242 -12.85 1.06 -4.71
CA ALA A 242 -12.31 1.20 -3.37
C ALA A 242 -13.35 0.91 -2.29
N VAL A 243 -12.89 0.53 -1.10
CA VAL A 243 -13.70 0.55 0.12
C VAL A 243 -13.43 1.87 0.83
N LEU A 244 -14.49 2.62 1.10
CA LEU A 244 -14.43 3.93 1.74
C LEU A 244 -14.71 3.81 3.24
N GLY A 245 -13.71 4.22 4.02
CA GLY A 245 -13.88 4.52 5.44
C GLY A 245 -14.05 6.01 5.67
N VAL A 246 -14.95 6.38 6.57
CA VAL A 246 -15.27 7.78 6.86
C VAL A 246 -15.11 8.05 8.36
N SER A 247 -14.35 9.08 8.71
CA SER A 247 -14.20 9.51 10.10
C SER A 247 -15.48 10.20 10.60
N ARG A 248 -15.56 10.40 11.90
CA ARG A 248 -16.49 11.39 12.47
C ARG A 248 -16.05 12.79 12.05
N GLU A 249 -16.99 13.72 12.07
CA GLU A 249 -16.68 15.14 11.92
C GLU A 249 -15.75 15.59 13.05
N SER A 250 -14.79 16.48 12.75
CA SER A 250 -13.92 17.04 13.77
C SER A 250 -14.60 18.15 14.56
N SER A 251 -14.38 18.16 15.86
CA SER A 251 -14.55 19.34 16.72
C SER A 251 -13.22 20.06 16.96
N MET A 252 -13.28 21.31 17.42
CA MET A 252 -12.13 22.24 17.52
C MET A 252 -10.95 21.77 18.39
N ARG A 253 -11.08 20.67 19.13
CA ARG A 253 -10.05 20.13 20.05
C ARG A 253 -9.55 18.74 19.67
N GLU A 254 -10.08 18.13 18.62
CA GLU A 254 -9.71 16.76 18.25
C GLU A 254 -8.40 16.72 17.45
N CYS A 255 -7.63 15.66 17.66
CA CYS A 255 -6.37 15.45 16.97
C CYS A 255 -6.61 14.85 15.59
N LEU A 256 -6.07 15.48 14.54
CA LEU A 256 -6.22 15.03 13.15
C LEU A 256 -5.77 13.58 12.95
N SER A 257 -4.69 13.17 13.63
CA SER A 257 -4.23 11.77 13.63
C SER A 257 -5.31 10.78 14.07
N HIS A 258 -6.18 11.15 15.01
CA HIS A 258 -7.28 10.30 15.44
C HIS A 258 -8.35 10.18 14.35
N LYS A 259 -8.72 11.28 13.67
CA LYS A 259 -9.70 11.22 12.57
C LYS A 259 -9.19 10.43 11.37
N ILE A 260 -7.90 10.52 11.06
CA ILE A 260 -7.28 9.67 10.05
C ILE A 260 -7.32 8.20 10.47
N ARG A 261 -7.00 7.87 11.74
CA ARG A 261 -7.14 6.49 12.23
C ARG A 261 -8.59 5.99 12.17
N GLU A 262 -9.57 6.83 12.49
CA GLU A 262 -11.00 6.48 12.40
C GLU A 262 -11.40 6.03 10.98
N CYS A 263 -11.06 6.82 9.95
CA CYS A 263 -11.40 6.43 8.58
C CYS A 263 -10.62 5.18 8.13
N ILE A 264 -9.37 4.99 8.58
CA ILE A 264 -8.62 3.75 8.33
C ILE A 264 -9.32 2.53 8.93
N TYR A 265 -9.70 2.59 10.21
CA TYR A 265 -10.42 1.50 10.88
C TYR A 265 -11.77 1.22 10.22
N ALA A 266 -12.50 2.26 9.83
CA ALA A 266 -13.77 2.12 9.15
C ALA A 266 -13.63 1.44 7.78
N ALA A 267 -12.61 1.80 6.99
CA ALA A 267 -12.40 1.19 5.67
C ALA A 267 -12.03 -0.30 5.80
N ARG A 268 -11.13 -0.65 6.73
CA ARG A 268 -10.74 -2.05 6.96
C ARG A 268 -11.92 -2.89 7.45
N TYR A 269 -12.70 -2.35 8.38
CA TYR A 269 -13.93 -2.99 8.84
C TYR A 269 -14.93 -3.19 7.69
N GLY A 270 -15.13 -2.16 6.85
CA GLY A 270 -15.96 -2.24 5.66
C GLY A 270 -15.50 -3.30 4.68
N ALA A 271 -14.19 -3.40 4.43
CA ALA A 271 -13.61 -4.36 3.49
C ALA A 271 -13.87 -5.80 3.95
N ARG A 272 -13.70 -6.08 5.24
CA ARG A 272 -13.99 -7.39 5.83
C ARG A 272 -15.46 -7.77 5.72
N LEU A 273 -16.37 -6.80 5.86
CA LEU A 273 -17.81 -6.99 5.74
C LEU A 273 -18.33 -6.86 4.29
N LYS A 274 -17.44 -6.66 3.31
CA LYS A 274 -17.79 -6.41 1.90
C LYS A 274 -18.75 -5.22 1.73
N LYS A 275 -18.63 -4.22 2.60
CA LYS A 275 -19.33 -2.93 2.47
C LYS A 275 -18.46 -1.97 1.68
N ASN A 276 -19.08 -1.25 0.76
CA ASN A 276 -18.39 -0.24 -0.05
C ASN A 276 -18.09 1.04 0.75
N VAL A 277 -18.96 1.42 1.68
CA VAL A 277 -18.82 2.61 2.52
C VAL A 277 -19.10 2.24 3.97
N THR A 278 -18.27 2.73 4.89
CA THR A 278 -18.44 2.52 6.34
C THR A 278 -18.05 3.77 7.09
N LEU A 279 -18.94 4.23 7.99
CA LEU A 279 -18.69 5.36 8.88
C LEU A 279 -18.19 4.83 10.22
N PHE A 280 -17.15 5.46 10.78
CA PHE A 280 -16.53 5.04 12.03
C PHE A 280 -17.53 4.98 13.20
N GLU A 281 -18.47 5.94 13.28
CA GLU A 281 -19.50 5.96 14.32
C GLU A 281 -20.44 4.74 14.30
N ASN A 282 -20.53 4.04 13.15
CA ASN A 282 -21.38 2.87 12.95
C ASN A 282 -20.66 1.53 13.20
N LEU A 283 -19.42 1.55 13.71
CA LEU A 283 -18.64 0.34 14.01
C LEU A 283 -19.10 -0.39 15.29
N GLY A 284 -19.97 0.24 16.11
CA GLY A 284 -20.34 -0.32 17.41
C GLY A 284 -19.10 -0.52 18.30
N ILE A 285 -19.00 -1.69 18.96
CA ILE A 285 -17.88 -2.03 19.85
C ILE A 285 -16.50 -2.04 19.14
N GLN A 286 -16.48 -2.16 17.81
CA GLN A 286 -15.24 -2.14 17.03
C GLN A 286 -14.53 -0.77 17.06
N GLN A 287 -15.23 0.30 17.45
CA GLN A 287 -14.61 1.61 17.76
C GLN A 287 -13.60 1.54 18.89
N ILE A 288 -13.71 0.53 19.78
CA ILE A 288 -12.78 0.30 20.90
C ILE A 288 -11.81 -0.83 20.56
N MET A 289 -12.29 -1.91 19.94
CA MET A 289 -11.47 -3.09 19.67
C MET A 289 -10.37 -2.83 18.65
N LEU A 290 -10.68 -2.16 17.54
CA LEU A 290 -9.69 -1.91 16.47
C LEU A 290 -8.51 -1.04 16.94
N PRO A 291 -8.72 0.10 17.64
CA PRO A 291 -7.61 0.89 18.17
C PRO A 291 -6.77 0.20 19.25
N ASN A 292 -7.35 -0.77 19.96
CA ASN A 292 -6.69 -1.45 21.08
C ASN A 292 -6.22 -2.87 20.72
N ARG A 293 -6.20 -3.24 19.44
CA ARG A 293 -5.81 -4.58 18.98
C ARG A 293 -4.43 -5.01 19.48
N ASP A 294 -3.49 -4.07 19.52
CA ASP A 294 -2.11 -4.32 19.96
C ASP A 294 -1.87 -4.01 21.44
N ASN A 295 -2.93 -3.68 22.19
CA ASN A 295 -2.83 -3.48 23.63
C ASN A 295 -2.50 -4.80 24.33
N PHE A 296 -1.35 -4.86 25.00
CA PHE A 296 -0.85 -6.06 25.67
C PHE A 296 -1.85 -6.67 26.65
N TRP A 297 -2.45 -5.85 27.52
CA TRP A 297 -3.36 -6.32 28.56
C TRP A 297 -4.66 -6.86 27.99
N LEU A 298 -5.25 -6.16 27.01
CA LEU A 298 -6.46 -6.61 26.33
C LEU A 298 -6.20 -7.92 25.59
N LYS A 299 -5.08 -8.01 24.86
CA LYS A 299 -4.68 -9.23 24.15
C LYS A 299 -4.47 -10.40 25.11
N SER A 300 -3.76 -10.19 26.20
CA SER A 300 -3.50 -11.21 27.23
C SER A 300 -4.81 -11.72 27.86
N TYR A 301 -5.71 -10.81 28.23
CA TYR A 301 -7.03 -11.14 28.79
C TYR A 301 -7.90 -11.93 27.81
N CYS A 302 -8.02 -11.49 26.56
CA CYS A 302 -8.82 -12.21 25.56
C CYS A 302 -8.23 -13.59 25.22
N SER A 303 -6.89 -13.69 25.17
CA SER A 303 -6.20 -14.96 24.87
C SER A 303 -6.41 -15.96 25.99
N SER A 304 -6.34 -15.55 27.27
CA SER A 304 -6.56 -16.47 28.39
C SER A 304 -7.96 -17.10 28.39
N ILE A 305 -8.99 -16.35 27.96
CA ILE A 305 -10.35 -16.86 27.78
C ILE A 305 -10.40 -17.90 26.66
N PHE A 306 -9.84 -17.58 25.48
CA PHE A 306 -9.85 -18.49 24.33
C PHE A 306 -9.03 -19.75 24.61
N ASP A 307 -7.86 -19.62 25.22
CA ASP A 307 -6.99 -20.73 25.57
C ASP A 307 -7.64 -21.65 26.60
N SER A 308 -8.32 -21.11 27.61
CA SER A 308 -9.05 -21.93 28.60
C SER A 308 -10.12 -22.80 27.96
N LEU A 309 -10.93 -22.22 27.05
CA LEU A 309 -11.97 -22.97 26.33
C LEU A 309 -11.39 -23.96 25.33
N LYS A 310 -10.33 -23.58 24.61
CA LYS A 310 -9.66 -24.44 23.62
C LYS A 310 -8.95 -25.63 24.27
N ASN A 311 -8.30 -25.42 25.41
CA ASN A 311 -7.64 -26.48 26.16
C ASN A 311 -8.66 -27.49 26.68
N TYR A 312 -9.82 -27.03 27.15
CA TYR A 312 -10.92 -27.91 27.55
C TYR A 312 -11.44 -28.72 26.35
N ASP A 313 -11.71 -28.06 25.21
CA ASP A 313 -12.18 -28.73 23.99
C ASP A 313 -11.23 -29.83 23.50
N THR A 314 -9.92 -29.64 23.67
CA THR A 314 -8.90 -30.63 23.27
C THR A 314 -8.85 -31.84 24.21
N ASN A 315 -9.10 -31.64 25.51
CA ASN A 315 -9.02 -32.70 26.52
C ASN A 315 -10.31 -33.54 26.62
N ASP A 316 -11.46 -32.93 26.35
CA ASP A 316 -12.78 -33.53 26.58
C ASP A 316 -13.58 -33.79 25.29
N GLU A 317 -12.96 -33.67 24.10
CA GLU A 317 -13.61 -33.75 22.78
C GLU A 317 -14.88 -32.89 22.69
N SER A 318 -14.85 -31.68 23.23
CA SER A 318 -15.97 -30.74 23.23
C SER A 318 -15.82 -29.61 22.18
N GLU A 319 -16.87 -28.80 22.04
CA GLU A 319 -16.89 -27.64 21.12
C GLU A 319 -17.35 -26.35 21.84
N LEU A 320 -16.94 -26.16 23.09
CA LEU A 320 -17.31 -25.02 23.92
C LEU A 320 -16.92 -23.70 23.25
N LEU A 321 -15.69 -23.58 22.71
CA LEU A 321 -15.22 -22.35 22.09
C LEU A 321 -16.10 -21.97 20.89
N ASN A 322 -16.38 -22.95 20.02
CA ASN A 322 -17.22 -22.73 18.85
C ASN A 322 -18.67 -22.37 19.26
N THR A 323 -19.21 -23.02 20.29
CA THR A 323 -20.54 -22.69 20.82
C THR A 323 -20.56 -21.28 21.42
N VAL A 324 -19.54 -20.85 22.17
CA VAL A 324 -19.44 -19.48 22.73
C VAL A 324 -19.37 -18.43 21.62
N ILE A 325 -18.56 -18.65 20.58
CA ILE A 325 -18.47 -17.73 19.43
C ILE A 325 -19.84 -17.56 18.76
N ASN A 326 -20.55 -18.65 18.49
CA ASN A 326 -21.87 -18.60 17.87
C ASN A 326 -22.92 -18.00 18.81
N TYR A 327 -22.81 -18.24 20.12
CA TYR A 327 -23.68 -17.66 21.12
C TYR A 327 -23.58 -16.13 21.16
N VAL A 328 -22.36 -15.58 21.16
CA VAL A 328 -22.14 -14.13 21.08
C VAL A 328 -22.63 -13.55 19.75
N ARG A 329 -22.38 -14.24 18.62
CA ARG A 329 -22.85 -13.82 17.28
C ARG A 329 -24.37 -13.81 17.15
N ASN A 330 -25.08 -14.57 17.99
CA ASN A 330 -26.53 -14.68 18.01
C ASN A 330 -27.17 -13.91 19.19
N ASP A 331 -26.56 -12.80 19.60
CA ASP A 331 -27.05 -11.90 20.66
C ASP A 331 -27.28 -12.60 22.01
N LEU A 332 -26.44 -13.60 22.34
CA LEU A 332 -26.59 -14.42 23.55
C LEU A 332 -27.94 -15.19 23.58
N SER A 333 -28.50 -15.52 22.42
CA SER A 333 -29.74 -16.29 22.33
C SER A 333 -29.44 -17.78 22.18
N ILE A 334 -29.85 -18.57 23.18
CA ILE A 334 -29.78 -20.04 23.13
C ILE A 334 -30.53 -20.60 21.93
N ALA A 335 -31.73 -20.09 21.65
CA ALA A 335 -32.58 -20.59 20.58
C ALA A 335 -31.95 -20.37 19.19
N LYS A 336 -31.51 -19.13 18.90
CA LYS A 336 -30.83 -18.80 17.64
C LYS A 336 -29.52 -19.57 17.47
N THR A 337 -28.77 -19.75 18.56
CA THR A 337 -27.50 -20.51 18.55
C THR A 337 -27.74 -21.98 18.25
N ALA A 338 -28.77 -22.58 18.87
CA ALA A 338 -29.15 -23.97 18.64
C ALA A 338 -29.54 -24.21 17.18
N GLU A 339 -30.37 -23.33 16.62
CA GLU A 339 -30.76 -23.35 15.21
C GLU A 339 -29.56 -23.23 14.27
N CYS A 340 -28.71 -22.20 14.46
CA CYS A 340 -27.54 -21.94 13.63
C CYS A 340 -26.51 -23.09 13.66
N MET A 341 -26.38 -23.78 14.79
CA MET A 341 -25.43 -24.89 14.96
C MET A 341 -26.05 -26.27 14.67
N GLY A 342 -27.34 -26.37 14.36
CA GLY A 342 -28.04 -27.65 14.19
C GLY A 342 -28.10 -28.49 15.47
N LEU A 343 -28.12 -27.85 16.64
CA LEU A 343 -28.13 -28.49 17.97
C LEU A 343 -29.49 -28.35 18.65
N HIS A 344 -29.76 -29.20 19.63
CA HIS A 344 -30.89 -28.98 20.54
C HIS A 344 -30.57 -27.85 21.54
N GLN A 345 -31.58 -27.06 21.93
CA GLN A 345 -31.38 -25.92 22.86
C GLN A 345 -30.73 -26.35 24.19
N ASN A 346 -31.05 -27.54 24.70
CA ASN A 346 -30.45 -28.06 25.93
C ASN A 346 -28.94 -28.30 25.79
N SER A 347 -28.48 -28.74 24.62
CA SER A 347 -27.06 -28.94 24.35
C SER A 347 -26.31 -27.61 24.37
N VAL A 348 -26.90 -26.55 23.82
CA VAL A 348 -26.32 -25.20 23.89
C VAL A 348 -26.30 -24.69 25.33
N ARG A 349 -27.41 -24.83 26.09
CA ARG A 349 -27.43 -24.45 27.52
C ARG A 349 -26.34 -25.16 28.32
N TYR A 350 -26.19 -26.46 28.11
CA TYR A 350 -25.15 -27.26 28.76
C TYR A 350 -23.76 -26.73 28.42
N ARG A 351 -23.44 -26.55 27.13
CA ARG A 351 -22.13 -26.04 26.68
C ARG A 351 -21.83 -24.63 27.21
N ILE A 352 -22.82 -23.73 27.24
CA ILE A 352 -22.64 -22.38 27.81
C ILE A 352 -22.44 -22.42 29.33
N SER A 353 -23.19 -23.26 30.06
CA SER A 353 -22.97 -23.46 31.50
C SER A 353 -21.57 -24.01 31.76
N LYS A 354 -21.13 -24.99 30.96
CA LYS A 354 -19.79 -25.58 31.08
C LYS A 354 -18.70 -24.58 30.76
N ALA A 355 -18.88 -23.74 29.74
CA ALA A 355 -17.94 -22.66 29.45
C ALA A 355 -17.83 -21.65 30.61
N CYS A 356 -18.95 -21.37 31.28
CA CYS A 356 -18.96 -20.52 32.47
C CYS A 356 -18.16 -21.14 33.63
N GLU A 357 -18.28 -22.46 33.84
CA GLU A 357 -17.50 -23.23 34.81
C GLU A 357 -16.00 -23.25 34.48
N VAL A 358 -15.65 -23.52 33.21
CA VAL A 358 -14.25 -23.55 32.75
C VAL A 358 -13.55 -22.20 32.97
N LEU A 359 -14.30 -21.10 32.87
CA LEU A 359 -13.77 -19.75 33.13
C LEU A 359 -13.82 -19.35 34.62
N GLY A 360 -14.40 -20.16 35.50
CA GLY A 360 -14.54 -19.87 36.93
C GLY A 360 -15.47 -18.69 37.25
N LEU A 361 -16.51 -18.48 36.42
CA LEU A 361 -17.42 -17.34 36.49
C LEU A 361 -18.88 -17.74 36.83
N GLU A 362 -19.09 -18.93 37.39
CA GLU A 362 -20.42 -19.52 37.67
C GLU A 362 -21.29 -18.61 38.54
N ASN A 363 -20.68 -17.93 39.50
CA ASN A 363 -21.35 -17.01 40.41
C ASN A 363 -21.40 -15.56 39.89
N ARG A 364 -20.94 -15.32 38.65
CA ARG A 364 -20.78 -13.98 38.07
C ARG A 364 -21.29 -13.92 36.62
N PRO A 365 -22.59 -14.16 36.39
CA PRO A 365 -23.15 -14.31 35.04
C PRO A 365 -22.97 -13.06 34.15
N VAL A 366 -23.02 -11.86 34.73
CA VAL A 366 -22.79 -10.61 33.98
C VAL A 366 -21.31 -10.48 33.58
N GLU A 367 -20.38 -10.85 34.47
CA GLU A 367 -18.94 -10.85 34.18
C GLU A 367 -18.59 -11.89 33.11
N PHE A 368 -19.18 -13.09 33.18
CA PHE A 368 -19.06 -14.11 32.14
C PHE A 368 -19.52 -13.60 30.78
N GLN A 369 -20.70 -12.99 30.70
CA GLN A 369 -21.19 -12.41 29.45
C GLN A 369 -20.26 -11.31 28.92
N GLY A 370 -19.81 -10.40 29.78
CA GLY A 370 -18.85 -9.36 29.41
C GLY A 370 -17.54 -9.93 28.87
N ALA A 371 -16.98 -10.94 29.55
CA ALA A 371 -15.75 -11.60 29.18
C ALA A 371 -15.83 -12.24 27.78
N ILE A 372 -16.87 -13.04 27.52
CA ILE A 372 -17.02 -13.71 26.21
C ILE A 372 -17.31 -12.72 25.09
N ILE A 373 -18.08 -11.65 25.34
CA ILE A 373 -18.35 -10.59 24.36
C ILE A 373 -17.04 -9.92 23.96
N ILE A 374 -16.27 -9.45 24.95
CA ILE A 374 -14.99 -8.76 24.72
C ILE A 374 -14.04 -9.68 23.95
N ALA A 375 -13.88 -10.93 24.39
CA ALA A 375 -12.97 -11.88 23.76
C ALA A 375 -13.36 -12.20 22.30
N VAL A 376 -14.65 -12.43 22.03
CA VAL A 376 -15.13 -12.74 20.68
C VAL A 376 -14.98 -11.54 19.74
N TYR A 377 -15.36 -10.33 20.17
CA TYR A 377 -15.22 -9.12 19.34
C TYR A 377 -13.77 -8.69 19.15
N PHE A 378 -12.90 -8.91 20.14
CA PHE A 378 -11.46 -8.69 20.02
C PHE A 378 -10.83 -9.67 19.01
N ASN A 379 -11.21 -10.95 19.04
CA ASN A 379 -10.75 -11.93 18.05
C ASN A 379 -11.19 -11.55 16.62
N GLN A 380 -12.41 -11.05 16.46
CA GLN A 380 -12.87 -10.50 15.17
C GLN A 380 -12.03 -9.32 14.69
N ALA A 381 -11.67 -8.38 15.59
CA ALA A 381 -10.76 -7.27 15.28
C ALA A 381 -9.38 -7.77 14.83
N GLY A 382 -8.94 -8.91 15.40
CA GLY A 382 -7.78 -9.70 14.99
C GLY A 382 -7.72 -10.00 13.49
N GLU A 383 -8.87 -10.29 12.87
CA GLU A 383 -9.00 -10.71 11.47
C GLU A 383 -9.15 -9.53 10.47
N ILE A 384 -9.29 -8.29 10.95
CA ILE A 384 -9.60 -7.10 10.12
C ILE A 384 -8.33 -6.31 9.72
N SER A 385 -7.21 -6.57 10.39
CA SER A 385 -6.03 -5.69 10.40
C SER A 385 -5.16 -5.67 9.16
#